data_AF-A0A086ATX5-F1
#
_entry.id   AF-A0A086ATX5-F1
#
_cell.length_a   1.000
_cell.length_b   1.000
_cell.length_c   1.000
_cell.angle_alpha   90.00
_cell.angle_beta   90.00
_cell.angle_gamma   90.00
#
_symmetry.space_group_name_H-M   'P 1'
#
loop_
_entity.id
_entity.type
_entity.pdbx_description
1 polymer ?
#
loop_
_entity_poly.entity_id
_entity_poly.type
_entity_poly.pdbx_seq_one_letter_code
_entity_poly.pdbx_strand_id
1 'polypeptide(L)'
;MDIFRLIQDIKTHLKLSFDEVDKWFEKDEKTVNALPANGGWTGQQILEHIYLTNFYLLILIEKGSKKAMRNYLELDLNSEIKNYSFDNKKFEKVGEYGAFEWIRPEHMEPKGELSLSEIRNLMSQQYHQCLSYLDLMKNGEGLLCKTTMTVNGLGKINVYEYIYFLSLHAQRHLTQMKSNESETIKN
;
A
#
# COMPACT_ATOMS: atom_id res chain seq x y z
N MET A 1 -8.41 1.02 21.88
CA MET A 1 -7.31 1.67 21.15
C MET A 1 -7.78 3.05 20.73
N ASP A 2 -6.92 4.07 20.71
CA ASP A 2 -7.33 5.40 20.23
C ASP A 2 -7.38 5.39 18.69
N ILE A 3 -8.57 5.54 18.12
CA ILE A 3 -8.78 5.52 16.68
C ILE A 3 -8.10 6.70 15.97
N PHE A 4 -8.03 7.86 16.61
CA PHE A 4 -7.35 9.04 16.06
C PHE A 4 -5.85 8.79 15.97
N ARG A 5 -5.29 8.16 17.00
CA ARG A 5 -3.89 7.75 16.99
C ARG A 5 -3.60 6.75 15.87
N LEU A 6 -4.44 5.73 15.69
CA LEU A 6 -4.28 4.78 14.57
C LEU A 6 -4.27 5.51 13.22
N ILE A 7 -5.26 6.37 12.98
CA ILE A 7 -5.36 7.12 11.71
C ILE A 7 -4.10 7.96 11.49
N GLN A 8 -3.57 8.60 12.54
CA GLN A 8 -2.35 9.39 12.45
C GLN A 8 -1.10 8.55 12.20
N ASP A 9 -1.00 7.38 12.84
CA ASP A 9 0.09 6.43 12.62
C ASP A 9 0.07 5.93 11.17
N ILE A 10 -1.11 5.66 10.60
CA ILE A 10 -1.28 5.29 9.19
C ILE A 10 -0.89 6.44 8.26
N LYS A 11 -1.33 7.68 8.52
CA LYS A 11 -0.91 8.86 7.72
C LYS A 11 0.61 9.00 7.71
N THR A 12 1.24 8.79 8.86
CA THR A 12 2.70 8.88 9.01
C THR A 12 3.39 7.78 8.21
N HIS A 13 2.97 6.53 8.36
CA HIS A 13 3.57 5.40 7.64
C HIS A 13 3.36 5.48 6.12
N LEU A 14 2.18 5.94 5.68
CA LEU A 14 1.88 6.22 4.28
C LEU A 14 2.81 7.30 3.72
N LYS A 15 2.96 8.44 4.41
CA LYS A 15 3.85 9.51 3.98
C LYS A 15 5.29 9.01 3.85
N LEU A 16 5.81 8.38 4.90
CA LEU A 16 7.20 7.89 4.90
C LEU A 16 7.45 6.89 3.76
N SER A 17 6.52 5.97 3.53
CA SER A 17 6.66 4.97 2.47
C SER A 17 6.61 5.60 1.08
N PHE A 18 5.69 6.53 0.83
CA PHE A 18 5.59 7.23 -0.45
C PHE A 18 6.76 8.19 -0.69
N ASP A 19 7.25 8.90 0.32
CA ASP A 19 8.46 9.72 0.22
C ASP A 19 9.68 8.87 -0.16
N GLU A 20 9.83 7.67 0.43
CA GLU A 20 10.92 6.75 0.10
C GLU A 20 10.79 6.20 -1.33
N VAL A 21 9.57 5.92 -1.80
CA VAL A 21 9.34 5.53 -3.19
C VAL A 21 9.63 6.69 -4.14
N ASP A 22 9.25 7.92 -3.78
CA ASP A 22 9.46 9.10 -4.62
C ASP A 22 10.95 9.31 -4.96
N LYS A 23 11.85 9.03 -4.00
CA LYS A 23 13.31 9.09 -4.19
C LYS A 23 13.83 8.16 -5.30
N TRP A 24 13.12 7.08 -5.62
CA TRP A 24 13.53 6.17 -6.71
C TRP A 24 13.33 6.77 -8.09
N PHE A 25 12.44 7.75 -8.26
CA PHE A 25 12.26 8.45 -9.52
C PHE A 25 13.38 9.46 -9.82
N GLU A 26 14.20 9.80 -8.82
CA GLU A 26 15.36 10.69 -8.97
C GLU A 26 16.67 9.92 -9.26
N LYS A 27 16.62 8.59 -9.28
CA LYS A 27 17.76 7.73 -9.62
C LYS A 27 18.03 7.78 -11.13
N ASP A 28 19.28 7.56 -11.52
CA ASP A 28 19.65 7.52 -12.92
C ASP A 28 19.06 6.29 -13.64
N GLU A 29 18.87 6.39 -14.95
CA GLU A 29 18.24 5.34 -15.77
C GLU A 29 18.96 3.99 -15.67
N LYS A 30 20.30 3.99 -15.54
CA LYS A 30 21.07 2.75 -15.43
C LYS A 30 20.74 2.03 -14.13
N THR A 31 20.64 2.76 -13.02
CA THR A 31 20.26 2.20 -11.71
C THR A 31 18.82 1.67 -11.73
N VAL A 32 17.87 2.45 -12.25
CA VAL A 32 16.44 2.06 -12.22
C VAL A 32 16.14 0.90 -13.17
N ASN A 33 16.86 0.78 -14.28
CA ASN A 33 16.66 -0.28 -15.28
C ASN A 33 17.65 -1.44 -15.17
N ALA A 34 18.50 -1.48 -14.15
CA ALA A 34 19.38 -2.61 -13.90
C ALA A 34 18.56 -3.89 -13.67
N LEU A 35 18.83 -4.92 -14.46
CA LEU A 35 18.22 -6.23 -14.29
C LEU A 35 18.92 -6.97 -13.14
N PRO A 36 18.20 -7.43 -12.10
CA PRO A 36 18.79 -8.19 -11.01
C PRO A 36 19.31 -9.55 -11.49
N ALA A 37 20.28 -10.12 -10.76
CA ALA A 37 20.96 -11.36 -11.18
C ALA A 37 20.03 -12.58 -11.27
N ASN A 38 18.92 -12.55 -10.52
CA ASN A 38 17.90 -13.61 -10.54
C ASN A 38 16.89 -13.47 -11.70
N GLY A 39 17.05 -12.49 -12.59
CA GLY A 39 16.12 -12.24 -13.70
C GLY A 39 14.76 -11.68 -13.28
N GLY A 40 14.63 -11.21 -12.04
CA GLY A 40 13.44 -10.53 -11.54
C GLY A 40 13.24 -9.13 -12.15
N TRP A 41 12.30 -8.39 -11.58
CA TRP A 41 11.92 -7.07 -12.09
C TRP A 41 12.98 -5.99 -11.84
N THR A 42 13.11 -5.08 -12.81
CA THR A 42 13.87 -3.83 -12.68
C THR A 42 13.20 -2.88 -11.68
N GLY A 43 13.89 -1.82 -11.27
CA GLY A 43 13.31 -0.75 -10.45
C GLY A 43 12.08 -0.12 -11.11
N GLN A 44 12.11 0.16 -12.42
CA GLN A 44 10.97 0.71 -13.15
C GLN A 44 9.76 -0.24 -13.08
N GLN A 45 9.96 -1.53 -13.34
CA GLN A 45 8.89 -2.53 -13.26
C GLN A 45 8.34 -2.66 -11.83
N ILE A 46 9.20 -2.55 -10.81
CA ILE A 46 8.74 -2.55 -9.42
C ILE A 46 7.89 -1.31 -9.11
N LEU A 47 8.28 -0.13 -9.58
CA LEU A 47 7.50 1.10 -9.41
C LEU A 47 6.13 0.98 -10.10
N GLU A 48 6.09 0.46 -11.32
CA GLU A 48 4.85 0.17 -12.04
C GLU A 48 3.97 -0.83 -11.27
N HIS A 49 4.56 -1.88 -10.69
CA HIS A 49 3.82 -2.85 -9.89
C HIS A 49 3.20 -2.23 -8.62
N ILE A 50 3.92 -1.34 -7.93
CA ILE A 50 3.38 -0.59 -6.79
C ILE A 50 2.16 0.22 -7.24
N TYR A 51 2.30 0.97 -8.34
CA TYR A 51 1.20 1.73 -8.93
C TYR A 51 -0.01 0.83 -9.26
N LEU A 52 0.19 -0.28 -9.98
CA LEU A 52 -0.90 -1.18 -10.40
C LEU A 52 -1.62 -1.77 -9.20
N THR A 53 -0.87 -2.26 -8.21
CA THR A 53 -1.47 -2.83 -6.99
C THR A 53 -2.29 -1.79 -6.24
N ASN A 54 -1.74 -0.58 -6.06
CA ASN A 54 -2.47 0.54 -5.46
C ASN A 54 -3.73 0.87 -6.25
N PHE A 55 -3.67 0.92 -7.57
CA PHE A 55 -4.81 1.26 -8.43
C PHE A 55 -6.01 0.33 -8.17
N TYR A 56 -5.79 -0.98 -8.20
CA TYR A 56 -6.88 -1.94 -7.99
C TYR A 56 -7.37 -1.99 -6.55
N LEU A 57 -6.47 -1.85 -5.57
CA LEU A 57 -6.87 -1.84 -4.16
C LEU A 57 -7.59 -0.53 -3.78
N LEU A 58 -7.27 0.60 -4.42
CA LEU A 58 -7.98 1.86 -4.22
C LEU A 58 -9.44 1.80 -4.68
N ILE A 59 -9.76 0.99 -5.69
CA ILE A 59 -11.17 0.72 -6.06
C ILE A 59 -11.91 0.04 -4.91
N LEU A 60 -11.25 -0.88 -4.18
CA LEU A 60 -11.84 -1.54 -3.01
C LEU A 60 -11.97 -0.57 -1.83
N ILE A 61 -10.93 0.24 -1.58
CA ILE A 61 -10.92 1.28 -0.54
C ILE A 61 -12.04 2.29 -0.79
N GLU A 62 -12.24 2.75 -2.02
CA GLU A 62 -13.31 3.67 -2.37
C GLU A 62 -14.68 3.08 -2.06
N LYS A 63 -14.93 1.85 -2.53
CA LYS A 63 -16.20 1.12 -2.26
C LYS A 63 -16.40 0.91 -0.77
N GLY A 64 -15.34 0.54 -0.05
CA GLY A 64 -15.32 0.35 1.39
C GLY A 64 -15.64 1.65 2.13
N SER A 65 -15.02 2.75 1.76
CA SER A 65 -15.23 4.08 2.34
C SER A 65 -16.68 4.54 2.15
N LYS A 66 -17.22 4.44 0.93
CA LYS A 66 -18.63 4.77 0.65
C LYS A 66 -19.58 3.89 1.47
N LYS A 67 -19.27 2.61 1.64
CA LYS A 67 -20.08 1.70 2.45
C LYS A 67 -19.98 2.02 3.94
N ALA A 68 -18.80 2.29 4.46
CA ALA A 68 -18.57 2.72 5.84
C ALA A 68 -19.39 3.97 6.19
N MET A 69 -19.36 4.99 5.33
CA MET A 69 -20.15 6.22 5.55
C MET A 69 -21.66 5.99 5.53
N ARG A 70 -22.16 5.05 4.71
CA ARG A 70 -23.58 4.66 4.75
C ARG A 70 -23.91 3.89 6.03
N ASN A 71 -23.07 2.94 6.40
CA ASN A 71 -23.25 2.13 7.61
C ASN A 71 -23.25 2.98 8.87
N TYR A 72 -22.50 4.10 8.90
CA TYR A 72 -22.50 5.03 10.02
C TYR A 72 -23.89 5.60 10.36
N LEU A 73 -24.82 5.66 9.39
CA LEU A 73 -26.19 6.11 9.63
C LEU A 73 -27.03 5.11 10.43
N GLU A 74 -26.62 3.84 10.50
CA GLU A 74 -27.40 2.74 11.04
C GLU A 74 -26.69 1.96 12.15
N LEU A 75 -25.35 2.00 12.18
CA LEU A 75 -24.53 1.20 13.09
C LEU A 75 -23.90 2.04 14.20
N ASP A 76 -23.70 1.43 15.37
CA ASP A 76 -23.04 2.06 16.52
C ASP A 76 -21.52 2.10 16.34
N LEU A 77 -21.03 3.24 15.86
CA LEU A 77 -19.60 3.51 15.69
C LEU A 77 -18.83 3.44 17.02
N ASN A 78 -19.40 3.93 18.12
CA ASN A 78 -18.71 3.97 19.41
C ASN A 78 -18.45 2.56 19.94
N SER A 79 -19.44 1.67 19.76
CA SER A 79 -19.26 0.25 20.10
C SER A 79 -18.16 -0.40 19.26
N GLU A 80 -18.12 -0.15 17.94
CA GLU A 80 -17.07 -0.71 17.08
C GLU A 80 -15.68 -0.20 17.49
N ILE A 81 -15.52 1.11 17.73
CA ILE A 81 -14.24 1.71 18.19
C ILE A 81 -13.79 1.08 19.52
N LYS A 82 -14.72 0.91 20.47
CA LYS A 82 -14.39 0.36 21.80
C LYS A 82 -13.89 -1.08 21.71
N ASN A 83 -14.47 -1.87 20.81
CA ASN A 83 -14.15 -3.29 20.64
C ASN A 83 -12.99 -3.52 19.67
N TYR A 84 -12.50 -2.48 19.00
CA TYR A 84 -11.48 -2.61 17.98
C TYR A 84 -10.05 -2.67 18.56
N SER A 85 -9.27 -3.57 17.99
CA SER A 85 -7.84 -3.72 18.22
C SER A 85 -7.16 -3.99 16.88
N PHE A 86 -6.11 -3.23 16.57
CA PHE A 86 -5.32 -3.43 15.37
C PHE A 86 -4.26 -4.50 15.60
N ASP A 87 -4.23 -5.51 14.72
CA ASP A 87 -3.33 -6.65 14.83
C ASP A 87 -2.01 -6.38 14.11
N ASN A 88 -1.09 -5.68 14.77
CA ASN A 88 0.23 -5.35 14.22
C ASN A 88 0.98 -6.58 13.68
N LYS A 89 0.98 -7.68 14.44
CA LYS A 89 1.73 -8.90 14.12
C LYS A 89 1.30 -9.52 12.80
N LYS A 90 0.01 -9.42 12.51
CA LYS A 90 -0.59 -9.92 11.28
C LYS A 90 -0.17 -9.10 10.05
N PHE A 91 0.16 -7.82 10.24
CA PHE A 91 0.60 -6.92 9.17
C PHE A 91 2.13 -6.88 8.98
N GLU A 92 2.95 -7.11 10.01
CA GLU A 92 4.42 -7.04 9.93
C GLU A 92 5.00 -7.76 8.71
N LYS A 93 4.58 -9.02 8.48
CA LYS A 93 5.06 -9.84 7.36
C LYS A 93 4.71 -9.31 5.97
N VAL A 94 3.70 -8.45 5.84
CA VAL A 94 3.30 -7.87 4.54
C VAL A 94 4.42 -6.95 4.02
N GLY A 95 5.03 -6.17 4.91
CA GLY A 95 6.11 -5.24 4.57
C GLY A 95 7.47 -5.91 4.37
N GLU A 96 7.62 -7.19 4.72
CA GLU A 96 8.86 -7.92 4.62
C GLU A 96 9.02 -8.59 3.25
N TYR A 97 10.04 -8.20 2.49
CA TYR A 97 10.35 -8.84 1.21
C TYR A 97 10.80 -10.28 1.42
N GLY A 98 10.18 -11.22 0.68
CA GLY A 98 10.49 -12.64 0.78
C GLY A 98 9.87 -13.39 1.96
N ALA A 99 9.11 -12.73 2.85
CA ALA A 99 8.50 -13.38 4.01
C ALA A 99 7.44 -14.44 3.68
N PHE A 100 6.81 -14.33 2.51
CA PHE A 100 5.88 -15.32 1.96
C PHE A 100 5.77 -15.14 0.44
N GLU A 101 5.34 -16.20 -0.25
CA GLU A 101 5.01 -16.15 -1.67
C GLU A 101 3.70 -15.39 -1.87
N TRP A 102 3.78 -14.29 -2.62
CA TRP A 102 2.61 -13.51 -2.98
C TRP A 102 2.25 -13.80 -4.43
N ILE A 103 1.21 -14.63 -4.60
CA ILE A 103 0.60 -14.86 -5.92
C ILE A 103 -0.06 -13.56 -6.36
N ARG A 104 0.54 -12.92 -7.36
CA ARG A 104 0.04 -11.69 -7.97
C ARG A 104 -0.93 -12.01 -9.11
N PRO A 105 -2.10 -11.34 -9.19
CA PRO A 105 -2.94 -11.42 -10.38
C PRO A 105 -2.22 -10.86 -11.61
N GLU A 106 -2.52 -11.40 -12.80
CA GLU A 106 -1.93 -10.98 -14.07
C GLU A 106 -2.06 -9.47 -14.34
N HIS A 107 -3.21 -8.87 -13.98
CA HIS A 107 -3.43 -7.43 -14.16
C HIS A 107 -2.61 -6.54 -13.22
N MET A 108 -1.91 -7.10 -12.23
CA MET A 108 -0.97 -6.38 -11.37
C MET A 108 0.50 -6.63 -11.77
N GLU A 109 0.74 -7.38 -12.85
CA GLU A 109 2.08 -7.63 -13.36
C GLU A 109 2.57 -6.44 -14.20
N PRO A 110 3.74 -5.85 -13.87
CA PRO A 110 4.27 -4.71 -14.61
C PRO A 110 4.75 -5.14 -16.00
N LYS A 111 4.48 -4.31 -16.99
CA LYS A 111 4.90 -4.57 -18.38
C LYS A 111 6.16 -3.81 -18.78
N GLY A 112 6.56 -2.80 -17.99
CA GLY A 112 7.62 -1.86 -18.33
C GLY A 112 7.20 -0.83 -19.38
N GLU A 113 5.89 -0.70 -19.65
CA GLU A 113 5.37 0.15 -20.74
C GLU A 113 5.16 1.62 -20.31
N LEU A 114 4.88 1.85 -19.02
CA LEU A 114 4.68 3.20 -18.49
C LEU A 114 6.02 3.90 -18.23
N SER A 115 6.10 5.18 -18.59
CA SER A 115 7.26 6.00 -18.25
C SER A 115 7.34 6.30 -16.75
N LEU A 116 8.55 6.52 -16.24
CA LEU A 116 8.76 6.89 -14.83
C LEU A 116 7.99 8.16 -14.43
N SER A 117 7.87 9.14 -15.34
CA SER A 117 7.09 10.37 -15.11
C SER A 117 5.60 10.08 -14.96
N GLU A 118 5.03 9.23 -15.81
CA GLU A 118 3.63 8.81 -15.71
C GLU A 118 3.37 8.04 -14.42
N ILE A 119 4.23 7.07 -14.08
CA ILE A 119 4.10 6.29 -12.85
C ILE A 119 4.15 7.22 -11.63
N ARG A 120 5.11 8.15 -11.56
CA ARG A 120 5.25 9.10 -10.44
C ARG A 120 4.01 9.97 -10.27
N ASN A 121 3.47 10.50 -11.37
CA ASN A 121 2.25 11.32 -11.35
C ASN A 121 1.05 10.52 -10.84
N LEU A 122 0.86 9.29 -11.32
CA LEU A 122 -0.23 8.41 -10.89
C LEU A 122 -0.09 8.03 -9.41
N MET A 123 1.13 7.70 -8.96
CA MET A 123 1.38 7.39 -7.54
C MET A 123 1.13 8.58 -6.63
N SER A 124 1.50 9.80 -7.06
CA SER A 124 1.17 11.03 -6.32
C SER A 124 -0.33 11.21 -6.17
N GLN A 125 -1.12 10.96 -7.23
CA GLN A 125 -2.59 11.00 -7.14
C GLN A 125 -3.14 9.95 -6.15
N GLN A 126 -2.61 8.72 -6.19
CA GLN A 126 -2.99 7.62 -5.29
C GLN A 126 -2.70 7.95 -3.81
N TYR A 127 -1.57 8.61 -3.53
CA TYR A 127 -1.24 9.09 -2.20
C TYR A 127 -2.29 10.10 -1.69
N HIS A 128 -2.64 11.10 -2.50
CA HIS A 128 -3.64 12.09 -2.12
C HIS A 128 -5.04 11.46 -1.97
N GLN A 129 -5.39 10.46 -2.79
CA GLN A 129 -6.62 9.68 -2.63
C GLN A 129 -6.67 9.00 -1.26
N CYS A 130 -5.60 8.30 -0.85
CA CYS A 130 -5.52 7.70 0.48
C CYS A 130 -5.75 8.73 1.60
N LEU A 131 -5.08 9.89 1.53
CA LEU A 131 -5.26 10.96 2.52
C LEU A 131 -6.71 11.47 2.57
N SER A 132 -7.33 11.66 1.41
CA SER A 132 -8.73 12.11 1.34
C SER A 132 -9.70 11.08 1.95
N TYR A 133 -9.47 9.78 1.77
CA TYR A 133 -10.28 8.75 2.43
C TYR A 133 -10.08 8.74 3.95
N LEU A 134 -8.85 8.93 4.43
CA LEU A 134 -8.57 9.05 5.87
C LEU A 134 -9.21 10.29 6.48
N ASP A 135 -9.29 11.41 5.74
CA ASP A 135 -9.97 12.63 6.20
C ASP A 135 -11.50 12.49 6.18
N LEU A 136 -12.05 11.86 5.14
CA LEU A 136 -13.49 11.56 5.03
C LEU A 136 -13.99 10.74 6.22
N MET A 137 -13.20 9.76 6.67
CA MET A 137 -13.54 8.87 7.78
C MET A 137 -12.72 9.21 9.03
N LYS A 138 -12.52 10.49 9.33
CA LYS A 138 -11.64 10.90 10.43
C LYS A 138 -12.13 10.52 11.84
N ASN A 139 -13.40 10.14 11.99
CA ASN A 139 -13.98 9.79 13.30
C ASN A 139 -13.99 8.29 13.58
N GLY A 140 -13.47 7.46 12.67
CA GLY A 140 -13.44 6.00 12.84
C GLY A 140 -14.39 5.22 11.94
N GLU A 141 -15.15 5.90 11.07
CA GLU A 141 -16.19 5.32 10.22
C GLU A 141 -15.66 4.13 9.38
N GLY A 142 -14.38 4.16 9.00
CA GLY A 142 -13.73 3.10 8.23
C GLY A 142 -13.75 1.72 8.89
N LEU A 143 -13.99 1.63 10.20
CA LEU A 143 -14.18 0.36 10.92
C LEU A 143 -15.48 -0.35 10.54
N LEU A 144 -16.51 0.40 10.14
CA LEU A 144 -17.86 -0.10 9.89
C LEU A 144 -18.00 -0.88 8.57
N CYS A 145 -16.92 -1.00 7.79
CA CYS A 145 -16.89 -1.82 6.59
C CYS A 145 -15.63 -2.68 6.58
N LYS A 146 -15.81 -4.00 6.50
CA LYS A 146 -14.71 -4.97 6.35
C LYS A 146 -14.89 -5.76 5.06
N THR A 147 -13.82 -5.91 4.30
CA THR A 147 -13.77 -6.73 3.08
C THR A 147 -12.61 -7.71 3.13
N THR A 148 -12.71 -8.79 2.36
CA THR A 148 -11.71 -9.86 2.38
C THR A 148 -10.42 -9.44 1.67
N MET A 149 -9.30 -9.57 2.38
CA MET A 149 -7.93 -9.53 1.88
C MET A 149 -7.33 -10.94 1.99
N THR A 150 -7.01 -11.56 0.86
CA THR A 150 -6.49 -12.94 0.83
C THR A 150 -4.98 -13.02 1.02
N VAL A 151 -4.26 -11.89 0.86
CA VAL A 151 -2.81 -11.82 1.02
C VAL A 151 -2.44 -12.27 2.43
N ASN A 152 -1.53 -13.26 2.52
CA ASN A 152 -0.99 -13.77 3.78
C ASN A 152 -2.04 -14.13 4.86
N GLY A 153 -3.23 -14.59 4.46
CA GLY A 153 -4.28 -14.96 5.41
C GLY A 153 -4.84 -13.76 6.21
N LEU A 154 -4.76 -12.54 5.66
CA LEU A 154 -5.27 -11.34 6.33
C LEU A 154 -6.78 -11.40 6.63
N GLY A 155 -7.56 -12.18 5.89
CA GLY A 155 -8.98 -12.36 6.17
C GLY A 155 -9.76 -11.07 5.94
N LYS A 156 -10.76 -10.76 6.78
CA LYS A 156 -11.52 -9.52 6.64
C LYS A 156 -10.80 -8.36 7.33
N ILE A 157 -10.51 -7.32 6.58
CA ILE A 157 -9.86 -6.10 7.09
C ILE A 157 -10.72 -4.87 6.77
N ASN A 158 -10.60 -3.84 7.60
CA ASN A 158 -11.32 -2.58 7.49
C ASN A 158 -10.62 -1.58 6.57
N VAL A 159 -11.24 -0.42 6.32
CA VAL A 159 -10.72 0.54 5.32
C VAL A 159 -9.35 1.11 5.74
N TYR A 160 -9.12 1.37 7.02
CA TYR A 160 -7.82 1.84 7.52
C TYR A 160 -6.73 0.79 7.32
N GLU A 161 -7.05 -0.46 7.61
CA GLU A 161 -6.16 -1.60 7.41
C GLU A 161 -5.78 -1.80 5.93
N TYR A 162 -6.71 -1.57 4.98
CA TYR A 162 -6.37 -1.56 3.55
C TYR A 162 -5.40 -0.43 3.18
N ILE A 163 -5.59 0.77 3.73
CA ILE A 163 -4.69 1.90 3.43
C ILE A 163 -3.30 1.64 4.00
N TYR A 164 -3.22 1.10 5.21
CA TYR A 164 -1.94 0.68 5.81
C TYR A 164 -1.28 -0.49 5.04
N PHE A 165 -2.09 -1.38 4.46
CA PHE A 165 -1.57 -2.42 3.59
C PHE A 165 -0.83 -1.85 2.37
N LEU A 166 -1.33 -0.76 1.76
CA LEU A 166 -0.65 -0.12 0.61
C LEU A 166 0.75 0.40 0.99
N SER A 167 0.89 0.99 2.16
CA SER A 167 2.19 1.50 2.61
C SER A 167 3.17 0.38 2.95
N LEU A 168 2.70 -0.74 3.53
CA LEU A 168 3.51 -1.94 3.71
C LEU A 168 3.92 -2.59 2.39
N HIS A 169 3.02 -2.66 1.41
CA HIS A 169 3.33 -3.16 0.08
C HIS A 169 4.45 -2.33 -0.58
N ALA A 170 4.36 -1.00 -0.51
CA ALA A 170 5.43 -0.11 -0.96
C ALA A 170 6.75 -0.38 -0.21
N GLN A 171 6.73 -0.54 1.12
CA GLN A 171 7.90 -0.87 1.93
C GLN A 171 8.56 -2.21 1.52
N ARG A 172 7.75 -3.23 1.25
CA ARG A 172 8.22 -4.53 0.75
C ARG A 172 9.03 -4.35 -0.53
N HIS A 173 8.50 -3.57 -1.47
CA HIS A 173 9.14 -3.36 -2.77
C HIS A 173 10.30 -2.37 -2.73
N LEU A 174 10.32 -1.41 -1.79
CA LEU A 174 11.50 -0.60 -1.50
C LEU A 174 12.69 -1.47 -1.09
N THR A 175 12.45 -2.50 -0.28
CA THR A 175 13.49 -3.45 0.13
C THR A 175 14.01 -4.24 -1.07
N GLN A 176 13.12 -4.67 -1.97
CA GLN A 176 13.49 -5.32 -3.23
C GLN A 176 14.37 -4.42 -4.11
N MET A 177 13.95 -3.17 -4.35
CA MET A 177 14.71 -2.24 -5.18
C MET A 177 16.09 -1.94 -4.59
N LYS A 178 16.20 -1.74 -3.26
CA LYS A 178 17.49 -1.56 -2.56
C LYS A 178 18.42 -2.78 -2.72
N SER A 179 17.87 -4.00 -2.76
CA SER A 179 18.62 -5.22 -3.04
C SER A 179 19.18 -5.22 -4.47
N ASN A 180 18.33 -4.91 -5.47
CA ASN A 180 18.72 -4.83 -6.88
C ASN A 180 19.86 -3.81 -7.10
N GLU A 181 19.77 -2.62 -6.49
CA GLU A 181 20.81 -1.59 -6.57
C GLU A 181 22.13 -2.08 -5.96
N SER A 182 22.08 -2.76 -4.80
CA SER A 182 23.27 -3.27 -4.11
C SER A 182 24.00 -4.37 -4.89
N GLU A 183 23.28 -5.19 -5.66
CA GLU A 183 23.86 -6.18 -6.58
C GLU A 183 24.60 -5.50 -7.73
N THR A 184 24.05 -4.39 -8.24
CA THR A 184 24.62 -3.65 -9.37
C THR A 184 25.92 -2.94 -9.01
N ILE A 185 26.06 -2.45 -7.77
CA ILE A 185 27.29 -1.77 -7.29
C ILE A 185 28.46 -2.76 -7.11
N LYS A 186 28.17 -4.05 -6.85
CA LYS A 186 29.19 -5.07 -6.60
C LYS A 186 29.76 -5.71 -7.88
N ASN A 187 29.11 -5.49 -9.02
CA ASN A 187 29.49 -6.01 -10.33
C ASN A 187 30.11 -4.91 -11.19
#